data_AF-A0A128EY08-F1
#
_entry.id   AF-A0A128EY08-F1
#
_cell.length_a   1.000
_cell.length_b   1.000
_cell.length_c   1.000
_cell.angle_alpha   90.00
_cell.angle_beta   90.00
_cell.angle_gamma   90.00
#
_symmetry.space_group_name_H-M   'P 1'
#
loop_
_entity.id
_entity.type
_entity.pdbx_description
1 polymer ?
#
loop_
_entity_poly.entity_id
_entity_poly.type
_entity_poly.pdbx_seq_one_letter_code
_entity_poly.pdbx_strand_id
1 'polypeptide(L)'
;MFRETLSDAFEFSVSHKSRLFQITFLPVLVGLAFDSIPPELTIGWLNLAENIVKSIFLTIIAVNVHRLVLLGNDSVPKWGRIKAEKIERRFILYYLAILLLANSAFFVISWLGFLTILFELTLAMIICRLSLIFPAIASGQPETFSLAWDKTSQKTWYMFGVVSAVPLLLMLFMMISSVLEPPVWPFRVLSYLVFIFGLVTLSMAYRKLNERYEEKISNKEHE
;
A
#
# COMPACT_ATOMS: atom_id res chain seq x y z
N MET A 1 -0.89 -18.62 8.19
CA MET A 1 -0.37 -17.54 7.32
C MET A 1 -1.07 -16.18 7.47
N PHE A 2 -2.37 -16.00 7.17
CA PHE A 2 -3.03 -14.67 7.31
C PHE A 2 -2.93 -14.10 8.72
N ARG A 3 -3.42 -14.85 9.72
CA ARG A 3 -3.33 -14.49 11.14
C ARG A 3 -1.90 -14.18 11.58
N GLU A 4 -0.95 -15.04 11.22
CA GLU A 4 0.47 -14.81 11.55
C GLU A 4 0.99 -13.53 10.88
N THR A 5 0.60 -13.23 9.63
CA THR A 5 1.05 -12.01 8.93
C THR A 5 0.56 -10.75 9.64
N LEU A 6 -0.72 -10.74 10.07
CA LEU A 6 -1.27 -9.63 10.85
C LEU A 6 -0.62 -9.53 12.23
N SER A 7 -0.37 -10.68 12.89
CA SER A 7 0.31 -10.73 14.18
C SER A 7 1.71 -10.13 14.08
N ASP A 8 2.51 -10.57 13.10
CA ASP A 8 3.87 -10.07 12.88
C ASP A 8 3.86 -8.58 12.50
N ALA A 9 2.88 -8.15 11.71
CA ALA A 9 2.73 -6.75 11.33
C ALA A 9 2.39 -5.87 12.54
N PHE A 10 1.52 -6.36 13.44
CA PHE A 10 1.16 -5.69 14.67
C PHE A 10 2.35 -5.61 15.64
N GLU A 11 3.00 -6.75 15.89
CA GLU A 11 4.18 -6.83 16.75
C GLU A 11 5.30 -5.91 16.24
N PHE A 12 5.56 -5.93 14.93
CA PHE A 12 6.53 -5.03 14.31
C PHE A 12 6.16 -3.56 14.50
N SER A 13 4.90 -3.21 14.26
CA SER A 13 4.41 -1.83 14.37
C SER A 13 4.53 -1.29 15.79
N VAL A 14 4.22 -2.12 16.80
CA VAL A 14 4.36 -1.76 18.22
C VAL A 14 5.84 -1.62 18.60
N SER A 15 6.67 -2.58 18.20
CA SER A 15 8.10 -2.61 18.51
C SER A 15 8.88 -1.48 17.86
N HIS A 16 8.46 -1.03 16.67
CA HIS A 16 9.14 -0.01 15.87
C HIS A 16 8.37 1.31 15.79
N LYS A 17 7.38 1.56 16.66
CA LYS A 17 6.50 2.74 16.61
C LYS A 17 7.25 4.08 16.50
N SER A 18 8.36 4.22 17.23
CA SER A 18 9.18 5.45 17.20
C SER A 18 9.84 5.65 15.85
N ARG A 19 10.36 4.58 15.25
CA ARG A 19 10.98 4.64 13.91
C ARG A 19 9.96 4.86 12.81
N LEU A 20 8.83 4.15 12.85
CA LEU A 20 7.71 4.36 11.93
C LEU A 20 7.22 5.81 11.99
N PHE A 21 7.04 6.37 13.19
CA PHE A 21 6.67 7.76 13.35
C PHE A 21 7.73 8.70 12.73
N GLN A 22 9.01 8.53 13.06
CA GLN A 22 10.07 9.41 12.56
C GLN A 22 10.16 9.46 11.02
N ILE A 23 10.08 8.31 10.34
CA ILE A 23 10.21 8.25 8.88
C ILE A 23 8.96 8.71 8.13
N THR A 24 7.80 8.75 8.80
CA THR A 24 6.52 9.13 8.20
C THR A 24 6.03 10.50 8.64
N PHE A 25 6.58 11.06 9.73
CA PHE A 25 6.10 12.29 10.35
C PHE A 25 6.02 13.46 9.36
N LEU A 26 7.12 13.76 8.66
CA LEU A 26 7.16 14.88 7.74
C LEU A 26 6.20 14.68 6.54
N PRO A 27 6.23 13.56 5.81
CA PRO A 27 5.25 13.30 4.76
C PRO A 27 3.78 13.33 5.21
N VAL A 28 3.48 12.78 6.39
CA VAL A 28 2.12 12.77 6.96
C VAL A 28 1.69 14.18 7.32
N LEU A 29 2.55 14.99 7.94
CA LEU A 29 2.24 16.37 8.28
C LEU A 29 1.93 17.20 7.02
N VAL A 30 2.74 17.03 5.97
CA VAL A 30 2.49 17.70 4.69
C VAL A 30 1.17 17.21 4.06
N GLY A 31 0.92 15.90 4.06
CA GLY A 31 -0.34 15.33 3.59
C GLY A 31 -1.56 15.88 4.33
N LEU A 32 -1.49 15.98 5.65
CA LEU A 32 -2.55 16.57 6.48
C LEU A 32 -2.76 18.06 6.21
N ALA A 33 -1.70 18.80 5.89
CA ALA A 33 -1.80 20.20 5.49
C ALA A 33 -2.56 20.35 4.15
N PHE A 34 -2.26 19.50 3.17
CA PHE A 34 -3.00 19.45 1.91
C PHE A 34 -4.46 19.03 2.11
N ASP A 35 -4.72 17.98 2.91
CA ASP A 35 -6.08 17.53 3.22
C ASP A 35 -6.91 18.62 3.94
N SER A 36 -6.27 19.64 4.51
CA SER A 36 -6.94 20.75 5.18
C SER A 36 -7.36 21.89 4.24
N ILE A 37 -6.97 21.83 2.96
CA ILE A 37 -7.43 22.78 1.95
C ILE A 37 -8.90 22.45 1.62
N PRO A 38 -9.84 23.40 1.80
CA PRO A 38 -11.24 23.20 1.45
C PRO A 38 -11.40 22.89 -0.05
N PRO A 39 -12.21 21.88 -0.42
CA PRO A 39 -12.42 21.50 -1.83
C PRO A 39 -13.06 22.62 -2.66
N GLU A 40 -13.76 23.57 -2.03
CA GLU A 40 -14.36 24.73 -2.69
C GLU A 40 -13.30 25.71 -3.23
N LEU A 41 -12.07 25.67 -2.69
CA LEU A 41 -10.97 26.52 -3.09
C LEU A 41 -10.11 25.90 -4.20
N THR A 42 -10.33 24.63 -4.55
CA THR A 42 -9.51 23.92 -5.53
C THR A 42 -10.12 23.97 -6.93
N ILE A 43 -9.61 24.89 -7.75
CA ILE A 43 -9.86 24.85 -9.21
C ILE A 43 -9.19 23.61 -9.83
N GLY A 44 -9.70 23.12 -10.95
CA GLY A 44 -9.37 21.77 -11.46
C GLY A 44 -7.88 21.43 -11.56
N TRP A 45 -7.03 22.37 -12.01
CA TRP A 45 -5.58 22.14 -12.08
C TRP A 45 -4.90 22.12 -10.70
N LEU A 46 -5.45 22.85 -9.71
CA LEU A 46 -4.93 22.86 -8.35
C LEU A 46 -5.22 21.52 -7.66
N ASN A 47 -6.40 20.95 -7.88
CA ASN A 47 -6.74 19.60 -7.43
C ASN A 47 -5.81 18.55 -8.06
N LEU A 48 -5.50 18.68 -9.36
CA LEU A 48 -4.51 17.80 -9.99
C LEU A 48 -3.12 17.92 -9.34
N ALA A 49 -2.64 19.16 -9.11
CA ALA A 49 -1.36 19.41 -8.47
C ALA A 49 -1.31 18.85 -7.04
N GLU A 50 -2.38 19.05 -6.26
CA GLU A 50 -2.55 18.49 -4.91
C GLU A 50 -2.42 16.96 -4.92
N ASN A 51 -3.17 16.29 -5.81
CA ASN A 51 -3.12 14.84 -5.92
C ASN A 51 -1.72 14.33 -6.30
N ILE A 52 -1.04 15.01 -7.24
CA ILE A 52 0.34 14.66 -7.63
C ILE A 52 1.27 14.78 -6.42
N VAL A 53 1.23 15.90 -5.70
CA VAL A 53 2.07 16.13 -4.53
C VAL A 53 1.78 15.10 -3.43
N LYS A 54 0.50 14.83 -3.15
CA LYS A 54 0.07 13.81 -2.20
C LYS A 54 0.55 12.42 -2.58
N SER A 55 0.44 12.02 -3.85
CA SER A 55 0.96 10.75 -4.35
C SER A 55 2.47 10.62 -4.19
N ILE A 56 3.23 11.71 -4.39
CA ILE A 56 4.68 11.73 -4.14
C ILE A 56 4.97 11.46 -2.66
N PHE A 57 4.30 12.15 -1.74
CA PHE A 57 4.52 11.95 -0.30
C PHE A 57 4.06 10.56 0.18
N LEU A 58 2.94 10.05 -0.32
CA LEU A 58 2.50 8.68 -0.04
C LEU A 58 3.49 7.64 -0.57
N THR A 59 4.10 7.89 -1.73
CA THR A 59 5.17 7.05 -2.27
C THR A 59 6.40 7.06 -1.37
N ILE A 60 6.81 8.24 -0.88
CA ILE A 60 7.92 8.37 0.07
C ILE A 60 7.64 7.56 1.35
N ILE A 61 6.42 7.66 1.90
CA ILE A 61 5.98 6.85 3.05
C ILE A 61 6.09 5.37 2.71
N ALA A 62 5.53 4.93 1.59
CA ALA A 62 5.51 3.53 1.18
C ALA A 62 6.92 2.95 1.04
N VAL A 63 7.82 3.64 0.33
CA VAL A 63 9.21 3.20 0.16
C VAL A 63 9.93 3.12 1.50
N ASN A 64 9.81 4.15 2.36
CA ASN A 64 10.47 4.16 3.66
C ASN A 64 9.95 3.05 4.58
N VAL A 65 8.63 2.84 4.63
CA VAL A 65 8.02 1.80 5.48
C VAL A 65 8.42 0.40 4.97
N HIS A 66 8.34 0.14 3.67
CA HIS A 66 8.76 -1.14 3.11
C HIS A 66 10.23 -1.44 3.40
N ARG A 67 11.13 -0.45 3.22
CA ARG A 67 12.56 -0.61 3.54
C ARG A 67 12.78 -0.89 5.02
N LEU A 68 12.14 -0.11 5.90
CA LEU A 68 12.26 -0.33 7.35
C LEU A 68 11.86 -1.76 7.73
N VAL A 69 10.76 -2.27 7.18
CA VAL A 69 10.26 -3.61 7.51
C VAL A 69 11.14 -4.72 6.93
N LEU A 70 11.62 -4.57 5.70
CA LEU A 70 12.34 -5.62 5.00
C LEU A 70 13.85 -5.62 5.26
N LEU A 71 14.44 -4.44 5.44
CA LEU A 71 15.89 -4.25 5.56
C LEU A 71 16.32 -3.78 6.96
N GLY A 72 15.37 -3.46 7.84
CA GLY A 72 15.64 -3.07 9.22
C GLY A 72 15.93 -1.58 9.41
N ASN A 73 16.30 -1.22 10.65
CA ASN A 73 16.35 0.17 11.13
C ASN A 73 17.38 1.06 10.42
N ASP A 74 18.51 0.51 10.00
CA ASP A 74 19.60 1.29 9.41
C ASP A 74 19.42 1.54 7.90
N SER A 75 18.37 0.95 7.32
CA SER A 75 18.09 1.04 5.88
C SER A 75 17.43 2.35 5.44
N VAL A 76 16.96 3.16 6.40
CA VAL A 76 16.28 4.44 6.19
C VAL A 76 16.86 5.49 7.14
N PRO A 77 17.23 6.69 6.65
CA PRO A 77 17.65 7.80 7.50
C PRO A 77 16.57 8.17 8.54
N LYS A 78 16.97 8.82 9.63
CA LYS A 78 16.06 9.19 10.74
C LYS A 78 14.79 9.92 10.29
N TRP A 79 14.89 10.79 9.28
CA TRP A 79 13.76 11.59 8.77
C TRP A 79 13.20 11.09 7.45
N GLY A 80 13.41 9.80 7.15
CA GLY A 80 13.05 9.22 5.87
C GLY A 80 14.01 9.62 4.76
N ARG A 81 13.85 8.95 3.62
CA ARG A 81 14.58 9.23 2.40
C ARG A 81 13.71 10.08 1.46
N ILE A 82 14.22 11.22 1.02
CA ILE A 82 13.51 12.17 0.13
C ILE A 82 14.15 12.19 -1.28
N LYS A 83 15.24 11.45 -1.51
CA LYS A 83 15.95 11.46 -2.79
C LYS A 83 15.21 10.62 -3.84
N ALA A 84 14.98 11.20 -5.01
CA ALA A 84 14.41 10.51 -6.18
C ALA A 84 15.49 9.69 -6.92
N GLU A 85 15.82 8.52 -6.39
CA GLU A 85 16.74 7.58 -7.06
C GLU A 85 15.98 6.65 -8.03
N LYS A 86 16.65 5.60 -8.49
CA LYS A 86 16.09 4.63 -9.44
C LYS A 86 14.92 3.84 -8.83
N ILE A 87 14.96 3.60 -7.53
CA ILE A 87 13.94 2.83 -6.79
C ILE A 87 12.62 3.59 -6.80
N GLU A 88 12.64 4.88 -6.47
CA GLU A 88 11.47 5.75 -6.38
C GLU A 88 10.83 5.93 -7.76
N ARG A 89 11.65 6.13 -8.81
CA ARG A 89 11.16 6.20 -10.20
C ARG A 89 10.45 4.91 -10.63
N ARG A 90 11.03 3.75 -10.32
CA ARG A 90 10.41 2.46 -10.60
C ARG A 90 9.12 2.29 -9.81
N PHE A 91 9.11 2.64 -8.53
CA PHE A 91 7.92 2.58 -7.68
C PHE A 91 6.77 3.42 -8.25
N ILE A 92 7.04 4.68 -8.62
CA ILE A 92 6.06 5.58 -9.22
C ILE A 92 5.52 5.01 -10.54
N LEU A 93 6.39 4.47 -11.40
CA LEU A 93 5.96 3.88 -12.67
C LEU A 93 4.97 2.73 -12.46
N TYR A 94 5.27 1.80 -11.55
CA TYR A 94 4.38 0.67 -11.23
C TYR A 94 3.10 1.13 -10.52
N TYR A 95 3.19 2.13 -9.66
CA TYR A 95 2.02 2.76 -9.03
C TYR A 95 1.10 3.40 -10.09
N LEU A 96 1.64 4.16 -11.03
CA LEU A 96 0.90 4.75 -12.13
C LEU A 96 0.28 3.69 -13.05
N ALA A 97 0.98 2.58 -13.30
CA ALA A 97 0.45 1.47 -14.08
C ALA A 97 -0.77 0.82 -13.39
N ILE A 98 -0.69 0.58 -12.07
CA ILE A 98 -1.81 0.05 -11.29
C ILE A 98 -2.96 1.06 -11.22
N LEU A 99 -2.65 2.35 -11.07
CA LEU A 99 -3.65 3.41 -11.04
C LEU A 99 -4.36 3.53 -12.40
N LEU A 100 -3.63 3.45 -13.51
CA LEU A 100 -4.20 3.45 -14.85
C LEU A 100 -5.10 2.23 -15.06
N LEU A 101 -4.67 1.05 -14.60
CA LEU A 101 -5.49 -0.17 -14.64
C LEU A 101 -6.78 0.02 -13.84
N ALA A 102 -6.70 0.53 -12.61
CA ALA A 102 -7.86 0.79 -11.75
C ALA A 102 -8.81 1.83 -12.36
N ASN A 103 -8.29 2.91 -12.93
CA ASN A 103 -9.11 3.94 -13.57
C ASN A 103 -9.73 3.46 -14.89
N SER A 104 -9.00 2.67 -15.68
CA SER A 104 -9.52 2.08 -16.92
C SER A 104 -10.72 1.17 -16.65
N ALA A 105 -10.71 0.45 -15.54
CA ALA A 105 -11.83 -0.37 -15.10
C ALA A 105 -13.08 0.44 -14.78
N PHE A 106 -12.94 1.65 -14.22
CA PHE A 106 -14.08 2.54 -13.93
C PHE A 106 -14.89 2.89 -15.20
N PHE A 107 -14.21 3.08 -16.34
CA PHE A 107 -14.89 3.33 -17.61
C PHE A 107 -15.69 2.12 -18.11
N VAL A 108 -15.27 0.90 -17.78
CA VAL A 108 -15.95 -0.34 -18.18
C VAL A 108 -17.13 -0.65 -17.26
N ILE A 109 -17.00 -0.32 -15.97
CA ILE A 109 -18.01 -0.58 -14.93
C ILE A 109 -19.38 0.01 -15.31
N SER A 110 -19.43 1.22 -15.86
CA SER A 110 -20.69 1.86 -16.25
C SER A 110 -21.50 1.07 -17.30
N TRP A 111 -20.88 0.13 -18.02
CA TRP A 111 -21.52 -0.68 -19.06
C TRP A 111 -21.95 -2.08 -18.59
N LEU A 112 -21.48 -2.54 -17.43
CA LEU A 112 -21.57 -3.94 -17.01
C LEU A 112 -22.81 -4.27 -16.16
N GLY A 113 -23.54 -3.28 -15.65
CA GLY A 113 -24.73 -3.51 -14.83
C GLY A 113 -24.44 -4.39 -13.60
N PHE A 114 -25.16 -5.50 -13.43
CA PHE A 114 -24.95 -6.41 -12.28
C PHE A 114 -23.60 -7.14 -12.28
N LEU A 115 -22.95 -7.29 -13.45
CA LEU A 115 -21.62 -7.91 -13.57
C LEU A 115 -20.50 -7.05 -12.95
N THR A 116 -20.80 -5.78 -12.66
CA THR A 116 -19.89 -4.83 -12.01
C THR A 116 -19.25 -5.39 -10.75
N ILE A 117 -20.04 -5.99 -9.85
CA ILE A 117 -19.53 -6.51 -8.56
C ILE A 117 -18.48 -7.60 -8.79
N LEU A 118 -18.76 -8.53 -9.72
CA LEU A 118 -17.85 -9.62 -10.04
C LEU A 118 -16.58 -9.11 -10.72
N PHE A 119 -16.71 -8.09 -11.58
CA PHE A 119 -15.59 -7.43 -12.23
C PHE A 119 -14.70 -6.69 -11.22
N GLU A 120 -15.28 -5.89 -10.33
CA GLU A 120 -14.57 -5.19 -9.26
C GLU A 120 -13.85 -6.15 -8.33
N LEU A 121 -14.50 -7.24 -7.92
CA LEU A 121 -13.87 -8.27 -7.09
C LEU A 121 -12.68 -8.92 -7.80
N THR A 122 -12.82 -9.23 -9.09
CA THR A 122 -11.75 -9.81 -9.90
C THR A 122 -10.58 -8.83 -10.04
N LEU A 123 -10.86 -7.57 -10.34
CA LEU A 123 -9.86 -6.52 -10.44
C LEU A 123 -9.14 -6.29 -9.11
N ALA A 124 -9.88 -6.26 -7.99
CA ALA A 124 -9.31 -6.12 -6.67
C ALA A 124 -8.36 -7.29 -6.35
N MET A 125 -8.72 -8.53 -6.70
CA MET A 125 -7.83 -9.68 -6.57
C MET A 125 -6.56 -9.54 -7.42
N ILE A 126 -6.66 -9.03 -8.65
CA ILE A 126 -5.50 -8.77 -9.51
C ILE A 126 -4.59 -7.72 -8.86
N ILE A 127 -5.15 -6.57 -8.48
CA ILE A 127 -4.41 -5.46 -7.86
C ILE A 127 -3.71 -5.94 -6.58
N CYS A 128 -4.41 -6.67 -5.70
CA CYS A 128 -3.83 -7.19 -4.46
C CYS A 128 -2.61 -8.08 -4.70
N ARG A 129 -2.63 -8.90 -5.77
CA ARG A 129 -1.49 -9.74 -6.14
C ARG A 129 -0.34 -8.91 -6.69
N LEU A 130 -0.63 -7.96 -7.57
CA LEU A 130 0.38 -7.09 -8.16
C LEU A 130 1.03 -6.15 -7.14
N SER A 131 0.33 -5.82 -6.04
CA SER A 131 0.86 -4.98 -4.97
C SER A 131 2.11 -5.54 -4.29
N LEU A 132 2.44 -6.83 -4.41
CA LEU A 132 3.73 -7.36 -3.92
C LEU A 132 4.94 -6.76 -4.62
N ILE A 133 4.75 -6.14 -5.78
CA ILE A 133 5.85 -5.48 -6.48
C ILE A 133 6.42 -4.30 -5.69
N PHE A 134 5.60 -3.65 -4.86
CA PHE A 134 6.01 -2.48 -4.08
C PHE A 134 7.06 -2.80 -2.98
N PRO A 135 6.84 -3.79 -2.08
CA PRO A 135 7.86 -4.20 -1.12
C PRO A 135 9.14 -4.71 -1.80
N ALA A 136 9.00 -5.45 -2.89
CA ALA A 136 10.08 -5.91 -3.74
C ALA A 136 10.96 -4.77 -4.32
N ILE A 137 10.32 -3.76 -4.92
CA ILE A 137 11.03 -2.59 -5.46
C ILE A 137 11.75 -1.85 -4.34
N ALA A 138 11.10 -1.68 -3.20
CA ALA A 138 11.66 -0.98 -2.05
C ALA A 138 12.90 -1.68 -1.46
N SER A 139 12.93 -3.02 -1.47
CA SER A 139 14.11 -3.81 -1.08
C SER A 139 15.22 -3.81 -2.15
N GLY A 140 14.98 -3.22 -3.31
CA GLY A 140 15.95 -3.12 -4.42
C GLY A 140 15.98 -4.37 -5.31
N GLN A 141 15.05 -5.30 -5.14
CA GLN A 141 14.98 -6.51 -5.95
C GLN A 141 14.37 -6.22 -7.33
N PRO A 142 14.91 -6.79 -8.42
CA PRO A 142 14.39 -6.59 -9.76
C PRO A 142 13.12 -7.40 -9.98
N GLU A 143 11.98 -6.80 -9.64
CA GLU A 143 10.69 -7.50 -9.65
C GLU A 143 9.75 -7.01 -10.75
N THR A 144 9.02 -7.95 -11.36
CA THR A 144 8.10 -7.69 -12.49
C THR A 144 6.70 -8.17 -12.15
N PHE A 145 5.68 -7.70 -12.88
CA PHE A 145 4.31 -8.14 -12.66
C PHE A 145 4.14 -9.66 -12.86
N SER A 146 4.86 -10.26 -13.81
CA SER A 146 4.84 -11.71 -14.03
C SER A 146 5.37 -12.46 -12.81
N LEU A 147 6.50 -12.01 -12.26
CA LEU A 147 7.11 -12.66 -11.10
C LEU A 147 6.23 -12.49 -9.84
N ALA A 148 5.68 -11.30 -9.62
CA ALA A 148 4.72 -11.06 -8.54
C ALA A 148 3.45 -11.94 -8.68
N TRP A 149 2.99 -12.15 -9.92
CA TRP A 149 1.88 -13.06 -10.21
C TRP A 149 2.24 -14.51 -9.88
N ASP A 150 3.39 -15.00 -10.33
CA ASP A 150 3.80 -16.38 -10.09
C ASP A 150 3.98 -16.68 -8.60
N LYS A 151 4.62 -15.75 -7.86
CA LYS A 151 4.77 -15.80 -6.39
C LYS A 151 3.43 -15.90 -5.65
N THR A 152 2.35 -15.39 -6.23
CA THR A 152 1.02 -15.32 -5.60
C THR A 152 -0.01 -16.30 -6.14
N SER A 153 0.33 -17.09 -7.17
CA SER A 153 -0.59 -17.95 -7.92
C SER A 153 -1.46 -18.87 -7.05
N GLN A 154 -0.93 -19.40 -5.95
CA GLN A 154 -1.64 -20.30 -5.05
C GLN A 154 -2.17 -19.62 -3.78
N LYS A 155 -2.05 -18.29 -3.68
CA LYS A 155 -2.30 -17.52 -2.44
C LYS A 155 -3.14 -16.26 -2.71
N THR A 156 -3.94 -16.23 -3.77
CA THR A 156 -4.79 -15.09 -4.14
C THR A 156 -5.69 -14.62 -2.99
N TRP A 157 -6.44 -15.52 -2.35
CA TRP A 157 -7.32 -15.18 -1.22
C TRP A 157 -6.56 -14.67 0.01
N TYR A 158 -5.37 -15.20 0.24
CA TYR A 158 -4.49 -14.72 1.29
C TYR A 158 -4.04 -13.27 1.02
N MET A 159 -3.59 -12.99 -0.21
CA MET A 159 -3.19 -11.65 -0.62
C MET A 159 -4.35 -10.66 -0.57
N PHE A 160 -5.52 -11.07 -1.07
CA PHE A 160 -6.73 -10.26 -0.99
C PHE A 160 -7.06 -9.92 0.47
N GLY A 161 -7.04 -10.92 1.37
CA GLY A 161 -7.26 -10.69 2.80
C GLY A 161 -6.24 -9.72 3.40
N VAL A 162 -4.94 -9.91 3.12
CA VAL A 162 -3.86 -9.04 3.64
C VAL A 162 -4.06 -7.58 3.26
N VAL A 163 -4.34 -7.33 1.98
CA VAL A 163 -4.43 -5.97 1.44
C VAL A 163 -5.76 -5.31 1.78
N SER A 164 -6.85 -6.07 1.82
CA SER A 164 -8.21 -5.52 2.00
C SER A 164 -8.67 -5.46 3.46
N ALA A 165 -8.19 -6.34 4.36
CA ALA A 165 -8.74 -6.43 5.72
C ALA A 165 -8.68 -5.10 6.48
N VAL A 166 -7.54 -4.42 6.42
CA VAL A 166 -7.32 -3.16 7.15
C VAL A 166 -8.16 -2.01 6.57
N PRO A 167 -8.14 -1.74 5.25
CA PRO A 167 -9.05 -0.77 4.63
C PRO A 167 -10.53 -1.07 4.86
N LEU A 168 -10.96 -2.34 4.79
CA LEU A 168 -12.36 -2.73 4.99
C LEU A 168 -12.82 -2.49 6.43
N LEU A 169 -11.96 -2.79 7.42
CA LEU A 169 -12.25 -2.49 8.82
C LEU A 169 -12.36 -0.98 9.05
N LEU A 170 -11.46 -0.20 8.45
CA LEU A 170 -11.57 1.26 8.50
C LEU A 170 -12.88 1.73 7.85
N MET A 171 -13.22 1.23 6.66
CA MET A 171 -14.46 1.59 5.97
C MET A 171 -15.70 1.30 6.82
N LEU A 172 -15.76 0.12 7.47
CA LEU A 172 -16.85 -0.22 8.38
C LEU A 172 -16.89 0.73 9.58
N PHE A 173 -15.74 1.04 10.17
CA PHE A 173 -15.63 1.99 11.28
C PHE A 173 -16.11 3.39 10.87
N MET A 174 -15.74 3.86 9.67
CA MET A 174 -16.19 5.14 9.12
C MET A 174 -17.71 5.17 8.92
N MET A 175 -18.28 4.08 8.40
CA MET A 175 -19.74 3.96 8.17
C MET A 175 -20.54 3.98 9.47
N ILE A 176 -20.04 3.36 10.54
CA ILE A 176 -20.68 3.43 11.86
C ILE A 176 -20.51 4.82 12.45
N SER A 177 -19.31 5.40 12.32
CA SER A 177 -18.98 6.71 12.87
C SER A 177 -19.73 7.85 12.19
N SER A 178 -20.10 7.72 10.91
CA SER A 178 -20.84 8.77 10.18
C SER A 178 -22.21 9.06 10.78
N VAL A 179 -22.78 8.14 11.57
CA VAL A 179 -24.04 8.37 12.30
C VAL A 179 -23.89 9.44 13.39
N LEU A 180 -22.68 9.64 13.92
CA LEU A 180 -22.40 10.54 15.05
C LEU A 180 -21.89 11.93 14.61
N GLU A 181 -21.76 12.18 13.31
CA GLU A 181 -21.16 13.40 12.73
C GLU A 181 -19.85 13.88 13.42
N PRO A 182 -18.88 12.99 13.68
CA PRO A 182 -17.65 13.36 14.37
C PRO A 182 -16.80 14.33 13.55
N PRO A 183 -15.94 15.15 14.19
CA PRO A 183 -15.00 16.02 13.49
C PRO A 183 -14.16 15.24 12.46
N VAL A 184 -13.85 15.84 11.32
CA VAL A 184 -13.16 15.14 10.20
C VAL A 184 -11.68 14.85 10.49
N TRP A 185 -11.04 15.69 11.31
CA TRP A 185 -9.59 15.65 11.53
C TRP A 185 -9.04 14.33 12.11
N PRO A 186 -9.69 13.63 13.08
CA PRO A 186 -9.19 12.36 13.60
C PRO A 186 -9.19 11.27 12.53
N PHE A 187 -10.16 11.29 11.61
CA PHE A 187 -10.24 10.32 10.52
C PHE A 187 -9.15 10.51 9.49
N ARG A 188 -8.74 11.76 9.23
CA ARG A 188 -7.58 12.04 8.37
C ARG A 188 -6.32 11.41 8.96
N VAL A 189 -6.06 11.65 10.25
CA VAL A 189 -4.91 11.03 10.95
C VAL A 189 -5.02 9.50 10.95
N LEU A 190 -6.19 8.96 11.27
CA LEU A 190 -6.45 7.53 11.28
C LEU A 190 -6.19 6.89 9.91
N SER A 191 -6.55 7.57 8.81
CA SER A 191 -6.32 7.07 7.46
C SER A 191 -4.83 6.88 7.14
N TYR A 192 -3.95 7.78 7.60
CA TYR A 192 -2.50 7.62 7.46
C TYR A 192 -1.98 6.47 8.32
N LEU A 193 -2.48 6.31 9.55
CA LEU A 193 -2.10 5.18 10.42
C LEU A 193 -2.50 3.83 9.80
N VAL A 194 -3.72 3.75 9.25
CA VAL A 194 -4.23 2.57 8.54
C VAL A 194 -3.40 2.30 7.28
N PHE A 195 -3.04 3.33 6.52
CA PHE A 195 -2.17 3.20 5.36
C PHE A 195 -0.78 2.65 5.74
N ILE A 196 -0.14 3.23 6.76
CA ILE A 196 1.18 2.77 7.26
C ILE A 196 1.09 1.31 7.73
N PHE A 197 0.06 0.96 8.48
CA PHE A 197 -0.16 -0.41 8.93
C PHE A 197 -0.40 -1.38 7.77
N GLY A 198 -1.14 -0.95 6.74
CA GLY A 198 -1.33 -1.70 5.50
C GLY A 198 -0.01 -1.98 4.78
N LEU A 199 0.89 -0.98 4.71
CA LEU A 199 2.23 -1.14 4.13
C LEU A 199 3.10 -2.12 4.93
N VAL A 200 3.06 -2.06 6.27
CA VAL A 200 3.75 -3.03 7.13
C VAL A 200 3.22 -4.45 6.87
N THR A 201 1.89 -4.61 6.84
CA THR A 201 1.26 -5.92 6.61
C THR A 201 1.62 -6.50 5.25
N LEU A 202 1.60 -5.67 4.20
CA LEU A 202 2.00 -6.06 2.85
C LEU A 202 3.49 -6.46 2.78
N SER A 203 4.36 -5.75 3.52
CA SER A 203 5.79 -6.11 3.62
C SER A 203 6.01 -7.45 4.32
N MET A 204 5.26 -7.74 5.38
CA MET A 204 5.32 -9.03 6.06
C MET A 204 4.82 -10.17 5.19
N ALA A 205 3.75 -9.93 4.42
CA ALA A 205 3.25 -10.90 3.45
C ALA A 205 4.29 -11.19 2.36
N TYR A 206 4.96 -10.14 1.86
CA TYR A 206 6.04 -10.27 0.90
C TYR A 206 7.17 -11.15 1.43
N ARG A 207 7.67 -10.88 2.64
CA ARG A 207 8.76 -11.66 3.25
C ARG A 207 8.44 -13.16 3.30
N LYS A 208 7.26 -13.52 3.81
CA LYS A 208 6.82 -14.92 3.92
C LYS A 208 6.60 -15.60 2.57
N LEU A 209 6.10 -14.86 1.58
CA LEU A 209 5.91 -15.40 0.23
C LEU A 209 7.24 -15.58 -0.50
N ASN A 210 8.20 -14.68 -0.27
CA ASN A 210 9.52 -14.77 -0.86
C ASN A 210 10.30 -15.99 -0.34
N GLU A 211 10.32 -16.20 0.98
CA GLU A 211 10.95 -17.37 1.62
C GLU A 211 10.42 -18.69 1.04
N ARG A 212 9.09 -18.85 0.95
CA ARG A 212 8.47 -20.04 0.35
C ARG A 212 8.75 -20.21 -1.14
N TYR A 213 8.89 -19.12 -1.86
CA TYR A 213 9.17 -19.17 -3.29
C TYR A 213 10.60 -19.66 -3.54
N GLU A 214 11.55 -19.20 -2.74
CA GLU A 214 12.94 -19.65 -2.77
C GLU A 214 13.07 -21.14 -2.42
N GLU A 215 12.36 -21.61 -1.37
CA GLU A 215 12.28 -23.05 -1.03
C GLU A 215 11.75 -23.88 -2.20
N LYS A 216 10.71 -23.39 -2.90
CA LYS A 216 10.12 -24.09 -4.05
C LYS A 216 11.07 -24.17 -5.25
N ILE A 217 11.88 -23.13 -5.49
CA ILE A 217 12.89 -23.15 -6.56
C ILE A 217 14.00 -24.13 -6.21
N SER A 218 14.54 -24.06 -4.98
CA SER A 218 15.62 -24.95 -4.55
C SER A 218 15.23 -26.42 -4.63
N ASN A 219 13.99 -26.79 -4.26
CA ASN A 219 13.53 -28.17 -4.39
C ASN A 219 13.43 -28.66 -5.85
N LYS A 220 13.11 -27.77 -6.79
CA LYS A 220 13.04 -28.12 -8.22
C LYS A 220 14.41 -28.33 -8.86
N GLU A 221 15.46 -27.72 -8.31
CA GLU A 221 16.84 -27.91 -8.80
C GLU A 221 17.43 -29.26 -8.32
N HIS A 222 16.78 -29.92 -7.37
CA HIS A 222 17.18 -31.21 -6.81
C HIS A 222 16.38 -32.42 -7.35
N GLU A 223 15.36 -32.18 -8.19
CA GLU A 223 14.58 -33.20 -8.91
C GLU A 223 15.14 -33.43 -10.32
#